data_AF-A0A7L4YQU3-F1
#
_entry.id   AF-A0A7L4YQU3-F1
#
_cell.length_a   1.000
_cell.length_b   1.000
_cell.length_c   1.000
_cell.angle_alpha   90.00
_cell.angle_beta   90.00
_cell.angle_gamma   90.00
#
_symmetry.space_group_name_H-M   'P 1'
#
loop_
_entity.id
_entity.type
_entity.pdbx_description
1 polymer ?
#
loop_
_entity_poly.entity_id
_entity_poly.type
_entity_poly.pdbx_seq_one_letter_code
_entity_poly.pdbx_strand_id
1 'polypeptide(L)'
;MAVANSVEHNRQAQRELYGEPLGELLGGVAERLSLTQSRIAAVLGISAPMLSQLMSGQRVKIGNPAAAARLQELVSVSANAEGLTAEQVSERLDQIASASDWVTSTAHRVATPPVPTEAPSAPYRLVQDLFRDVASAADYLAAARSLESAYPQIAELLAVYGAGRTAEAREHYTRNHA
;
A
#
# COMPACT_ATOMS: atom_id res chain seq x y z
N MET A 1 -4.18 15.09 -32.28
CA MET A 1 -3.60 16.17 -31.45
C MET A 1 -4.10 16.21 -30.01
N ALA A 2 -5.37 15.88 -29.70
CA ALA A 2 -5.90 15.97 -28.32
C ALA A 2 -5.23 15.03 -27.29
N VAL A 3 -4.92 13.77 -27.65
CA VAL A 3 -4.32 12.77 -26.74
C VAL A 3 -2.89 13.12 -26.34
N ALA A 4 -2.09 13.65 -27.27
CA ALA A 4 -0.71 14.09 -26.99
C ALA A 4 -0.68 15.25 -25.99
N ASN A 5 -1.66 16.16 -26.07
CA ASN A 5 -1.81 17.25 -25.12
C ASN A 5 -2.17 16.75 -23.71
N SER A 6 -3.00 15.70 -23.61
CA SER A 6 -3.33 15.06 -22.33
C SER A 6 -2.16 14.29 -21.71
N VAL A 7 -1.35 13.58 -22.52
CA VAL A 7 -0.16 12.88 -22.02
C VAL A 7 0.90 13.87 -21.52
N GLU A 8 1.11 14.96 -22.24
CA GLU A 8 2.07 16.00 -21.80
C GLU A 8 1.60 16.67 -20.50
N HIS A 9 0.30 17.01 -20.42
CA HIS A 9 -0.30 17.50 -19.18
C HIS A 9 -0.13 16.51 -18.02
N ASN A 10 -0.33 15.21 -18.28
CA ASN A 10 -0.14 14.17 -17.27
C ASN A 10 1.31 14.04 -16.83
N ARG A 11 2.28 14.14 -17.74
CA ARG A 11 3.71 14.13 -17.40
C ARG A 11 4.09 15.35 -16.58
N GLN A 12 3.55 16.51 -16.91
CA GLN A 12 3.75 17.71 -16.11
C GLN A 12 3.19 17.54 -14.69
N ALA A 13 1.97 17.00 -14.56
CA ALA A 13 1.39 16.68 -13.26
C ALA A 13 2.20 15.60 -12.50
N GLN A 14 2.83 14.66 -13.20
CA GLN A 14 3.77 13.72 -12.58
C GLN A 14 5.03 14.45 -12.06
N ARG A 15 5.62 15.38 -12.82
CA ARG A 15 6.76 16.19 -12.35
C ARG A 15 6.42 16.94 -11.06
N GLU A 16 5.23 17.52 -10.99
CA GLU A 16 4.77 18.24 -9.79
C GLU A 16 4.64 17.33 -8.56
N LEU A 17 4.24 16.06 -8.75
CA LEU A 17 3.99 15.12 -7.65
C LEU A 17 5.21 14.31 -7.24
N TYR A 18 6.07 13.97 -8.21
CA TYR A 18 7.16 13.00 -8.04
C TYR A 18 8.54 13.61 -8.32
N GLY A 19 8.62 14.90 -8.69
CA GLY A 19 9.84 15.61 -9.06
C GLY A 19 10.20 15.49 -10.55
N GLU A 20 9.93 14.33 -11.15
CA GLU A 20 10.13 14.06 -12.57
C GLU A 20 9.04 13.11 -13.11
N PRO A 21 8.88 12.95 -14.44
CA PRO A 21 7.91 12.01 -14.99
C PRO A 21 8.29 10.58 -14.64
N LEU A 22 7.30 9.76 -14.30
CA LEU A 22 7.55 8.40 -13.82
C LEU A 22 8.26 7.52 -14.83
N GLY A 23 8.11 7.79 -16.14
CA GLY A 23 8.86 7.09 -17.18
C GLY A 23 10.36 7.38 -17.16
N GLU A 24 10.75 8.63 -16.90
CA GLU A 24 12.17 9.04 -16.78
C GLU A 24 12.77 8.44 -15.50
N LEU A 25 12.07 8.62 -14.36
CA LEU A 25 12.47 8.10 -13.05
C LEU A 25 12.70 6.58 -13.07
N LEU A 26 11.68 5.83 -13.50
CA LEU A 26 11.70 4.37 -13.48
C LEU A 26 12.61 3.80 -14.57
N GLY A 27 12.82 4.53 -15.68
CA GLY A 27 13.83 4.19 -16.68
C GLY A 27 15.24 4.25 -16.09
N GLY A 28 15.59 5.34 -15.42
CA GLY A 28 16.90 5.49 -14.76
C GLY A 28 17.13 4.45 -13.66
N VAL A 29 16.09 4.12 -12.87
CA VAL A 29 16.14 3.02 -11.88
C VAL A 29 16.38 1.68 -12.57
N ALA A 30 15.63 1.38 -13.63
CA ALA A 30 15.74 0.12 -14.37
C ALA A 30 17.16 -0.07 -14.92
N GLU A 31 17.73 0.96 -15.52
CA GLU A 31 19.09 0.93 -16.07
C GLU A 31 20.14 0.76 -14.97
N ARG A 32 20.10 1.59 -13.93
CA ARG A 32 21.10 1.60 -12.86
C ARG A 32 21.13 0.30 -12.05
N LEU A 33 19.97 -0.31 -11.84
CA LEU A 33 19.83 -1.56 -11.09
C LEU A 33 19.72 -2.80 -12.01
N SER A 34 19.81 -2.64 -13.32
CA SER A 34 19.62 -3.71 -14.32
C SER A 34 18.31 -4.51 -14.12
N LEU A 35 17.21 -3.80 -13.84
CA LEU A 35 15.90 -4.40 -13.56
C LEU A 35 14.99 -4.43 -14.78
N THR A 36 14.19 -5.48 -14.88
CA THR A 36 13.09 -5.54 -15.84
C THR A 36 11.88 -4.75 -15.34
N GLN A 37 11.02 -4.29 -16.25
CA GLN A 37 9.75 -3.66 -15.88
C GLN A 37 8.88 -4.59 -15.02
N SER A 38 8.89 -5.91 -15.29
CA SER A 38 8.15 -6.88 -14.48
C SER A 38 8.67 -6.96 -13.04
N ARG A 39 10.00 -6.87 -12.84
CA ARG A 39 10.59 -6.84 -11.49
C ARG A 39 10.24 -5.54 -10.78
N ILE A 40 10.26 -4.40 -11.47
CA ILE A 40 9.82 -3.11 -10.91
C ILE A 40 8.34 -3.18 -10.51
N ALA A 41 7.47 -3.70 -11.38
CA ALA A 41 6.04 -3.86 -11.07
C ALA A 41 5.82 -4.73 -9.81
N ALA A 42 6.55 -5.84 -9.72
CA ALA A 42 6.50 -6.74 -8.57
C ALA A 42 6.97 -6.06 -7.28
N VAL A 43 8.09 -5.33 -7.33
CA VAL A 43 8.62 -4.57 -6.18
C VAL A 43 7.63 -3.50 -5.74
N LEU A 44 7.02 -2.77 -6.68
CA LEU A 44 6.03 -1.73 -6.35
C LEU A 44 4.69 -2.31 -5.89
N GLY A 45 4.42 -3.59 -6.14
CA GLY A 45 3.13 -4.24 -5.85
C GLY A 45 2.00 -3.75 -6.76
N ILE A 46 2.32 -3.42 -8.01
CA ILE A 46 1.34 -2.99 -9.03
C ILE A 46 1.36 -3.93 -10.23
N SER A 47 0.26 -3.93 -11.01
CA SER A 47 0.21 -4.75 -12.22
C SER A 47 1.10 -4.17 -13.33
N ALA A 48 1.64 -5.04 -14.20
CA ALA A 48 2.43 -4.61 -15.35
C ALA A 48 1.68 -3.62 -16.28
N PRO A 49 0.36 -3.77 -16.55
CA PRO A 49 -0.40 -2.76 -17.30
C PRO A 49 -0.45 -1.40 -16.59
N MET A 50 -0.60 -1.38 -15.26
CA MET A 50 -0.61 -0.14 -14.49
C MET A 50 0.75 0.55 -14.51
N LEU A 51 1.85 -0.21 -14.40
CA LEU A 51 3.21 0.31 -14.57
C LEU A 51 3.40 0.93 -15.96
N SER A 52 3.00 0.21 -17.02
CA SER A 52 3.10 0.70 -18.41
C SER A 52 2.32 2.01 -18.62
N GLN A 53 1.11 2.12 -18.06
CA GLN A 53 0.33 3.36 -18.10
C GLN A 53 0.99 4.54 -17.37
N LEU A 54 1.67 4.28 -16.25
CA LEU A 54 2.39 5.30 -15.50
C LEU A 54 3.63 5.76 -16.29
N MET A 55 4.44 4.82 -16.78
CA MET A 55 5.67 5.11 -17.53
C MET A 55 5.41 5.81 -18.86
N SER A 56 4.29 5.51 -19.53
CA SER A 56 3.90 6.19 -20.78
C SER A 56 3.28 7.57 -20.55
N GLY A 57 2.95 7.95 -19.30
CA GLY A 57 2.25 9.20 -18.99
C GLY A 57 0.74 9.15 -19.22
N GLN A 58 0.17 7.98 -19.49
CA GLN A 58 -1.28 7.82 -19.62
C GLN A 58 -2.00 7.92 -18.26
N ARG A 59 -1.28 7.67 -17.15
CA ARG A 59 -1.80 7.74 -15.78
C ARG A 59 -0.91 8.62 -14.91
N VAL A 60 -1.51 9.55 -14.18
CA VAL A 60 -0.76 10.52 -13.35
C VAL A 60 -0.31 9.92 -12.03
N LYS A 61 -1.22 9.35 -11.23
CA LYS A 61 -0.98 9.05 -9.81
C LYS A 61 -0.94 7.54 -9.52
N ILE A 62 -0.07 7.14 -8.61
CA ILE A 62 -0.16 5.84 -7.92
C ILE A 62 -1.23 5.98 -6.83
N GLY A 63 -2.37 5.29 -6.99
CA GLY A 63 -3.50 5.42 -6.05
C GLY A 63 -3.29 4.67 -4.73
N ASN A 64 -2.37 3.70 -4.71
CA ASN A 64 -2.04 2.94 -3.52
C ASN A 64 -0.88 3.64 -2.75
N PRO A 65 -1.09 4.16 -1.53
CA PRO A 65 -0.04 4.84 -0.78
C PRO A 65 1.13 3.92 -0.44
N ALA A 66 0.90 2.61 -0.25
CA ALA A 66 1.96 1.63 -0.08
C ALA A 66 2.88 1.57 -1.30
N ALA A 67 2.31 1.49 -2.51
CA ALA A 67 3.09 1.48 -3.74
C ALA A 67 3.87 2.79 -3.97
N ALA A 68 3.33 3.94 -3.51
CA ALA A 68 4.06 5.21 -3.53
C ALA A 68 5.24 5.22 -2.55
N ALA A 69 5.10 4.65 -1.35
CA ALA A 69 6.20 4.49 -0.41
C ALA A 69 7.29 3.56 -0.97
N ARG A 70 6.92 2.42 -1.56
CA ARG A 70 7.86 1.50 -2.22
C ARG A 70 8.61 2.17 -3.37
N LEU A 71 7.96 3.07 -4.11
CA LEU A 71 8.62 3.86 -5.16
C LEU A 71 9.72 4.75 -4.58
N GLN A 72 9.45 5.46 -3.48
CA GLN A 72 10.44 6.33 -2.84
C GLN A 72 11.66 5.52 -2.36
N GLU A 73 11.43 4.38 -1.72
CA GLU A 73 12.51 3.48 -1.29
C GLU A 73 13.30 2.90 -2.47
N LEU A 74 12.62 2.48 -3.55
CA LEU A 74 13.28 1.97 -4.75
C LEU A 74 14.19 3.02 -5.38
N VAL A 75 13.75 4.27 -5.46
CA VAL A 75 14.56 5.39 -5.95
C VAL A 75 15.76 5.63 -5.03
N SER A 76 15.57 5.61 -3.72
CA SER A 76 16.65 5.74 -2.73
C SER A 76 17.71 4.64 -2.87
N VAL A 77 17.29 3.37 -3.02
CA VAL A 77 18.22 2.26 -3.27
C VAL A 77 18.97 2.44 -4.58
N SER A 78 18.29 2.90 -5.65
CA SER A 78 18.96 3.17 -6.91
C SER A 78 20.02 4.27 -6.78
N ALA A 79 19.74 5.34 -6.04
CA ALA A 79 20.68 6.45 -5.84
C ALA A 79 21.92 6.01 -5.04
N ASN A 80 21.76 5.03 -4.15
CA ASN A 80 22.81 4.50 -3.28
C ASN A 80 23.29 3.10 -3.73
N ALA A 81 23.18 2.80 -5.02
CA ALA A 81 23.53 1.48 -5.57
C ALA A 81 25.05 1.26 -5.69
N GLU A 82 25.84 2.35 -5.66
CA GLU A 82 27.29 2.28 -5.79
C GLU A 82 27.91 1.44 -4.65
N GLY A 83 28.69 0.43 -5.03
CA GLY A 83 29.35 -0.47 -4.09
C GLY A 83 28.47 -1.63 -3.56
N LEU A 84 27.21 -1.74 -3.99
CA LEU A 84 26.38 -2.91 -3.68
C LEU A 84 26.61 -4.05 -4.66
N THR A 85 26.60 -5.28 -4.17
CA THR A 85 26.54 -6.46 -5.03
C THR A 85 25.12 -6.69 -5.55
N ALA A 86 24.98 -7.49 -6.61
CA ALA A 86 23.67 -7.84 -7.17
C ALA A 86 22.77 -8.55 -6.13
N GLU A 87 23.36 -9.38 -5.26
CA GLU A 87 22.66 -10.07 -4.17
C GLU A 87 22.13 -9.08 -3.14
N GLN A 88 22.93 -8.09 -2.74
CA GLN A 88 22.51 -7.05 -1.78
C GLN A 88 21.40 -6.18 -2.36
N VAL A 89 21.48 -5.84 -3.65
CA VAL A 89 20.39 -5.14 -4.35
C VAL A 89 19.14 -6.01 -4.34
N SER A 90 19.23 -7.29 -4.70
CA SER A 90 18.07 -8.19 -4.71
C SER A 90 17.41 -8.30 -3.34
N GLU A 91 18.21 -8.47 -2.28
CA GLU A 91 17.71 -8.56 -0.90
C GLU A 91 16.95 -7.30 -0.50
N ARG A 92 17.50 -6.11 -0.80
CA ARG A 92 16.81 -4.83 -0.54
C ARG A 92 15.51 -4.70 -1.33
N LEU A 93 15.49 -5.15 -2.59
CA LEU A 93 14.27 -5.12 -3.41
C LEU A 93 13.17 -6.04 -2.84
N ASP A 94 13.54 -7.22 -2.33
CA ASP A 94 12.60 -8.14 -1.69
C ASP A 94 12.11 -7.60 -0.34
N GLN A 95 12.97 -6.88 0.40
CA GLN A 95 12.58 -6.14 1.60
C GLN A 95 11.57 -5.03 1.26
N ILE A 96 11.78 -4.24 0.20
CA ILE A 96 10.83 -3.20 -0.24
C ILE A 96 9.49 -3.82 -0.66
N ALA A 97 9.53 -4.91 -1.43
CA ALA A 97 8.31 -5.61 -1.86
C ALA A 97 7.49 -6.09 -0.65
N SER A 98 8.16 -6.69 0.34
CA SER A 98 7.54 -7.21 1.57
C SER A 98 7.22 -6.11 2.60
N ALA A 99 7.79 -4.91 2.43
CA ALA A 99 7.68 -3.85 3.42
C ALA A 99 6.25 -3.29 3.55
N SER A 100 5.49 -3.14 2.48
CA SER A 100 4.16 -2.52 2.67
C SER A 100 3.06 -3.45 3.18
N ASP A 101 3.39 -4.68 3.55
CA ASP A 101 2.54 -5.45 4.47
C ASP A 101 2.65 -4.92 5.91
N TRP A 102 3.70 -4.13 6.24
CA TRP A 102 3.89 -3.46 7.54
C TRP A 102 3.55 -1.96 7.54
N VAL A 103 3.35 -1.30 6.39
CA VAL A 103 3.20 0.18 6.35
C VAL A 103 1.81 0.66 6.76
N THR A 104 0.80 -0.22 6.86
CA THR A 104 -0.40 0.08 7.68
C THR A 104 -0.14 0.02 9.19
N SER A 105 1.04 -0.41 9.64
CA SER A 105 1.42 -0.57 11.06
C SER A 105 2.33 0.53 11.61
N THR A 106 2.80 1.50 10.80
CA THR A 106 3.95 2.35 11.20
C THR A 106 3.82 3.85 10.96
N ALA A 107 2.61 4.37 10.80
CA ALA A 107 2.38 5.78 11.14
C ALA A 107 2.53 6.08 12.65
N HIS A 108 2.72 5.05 13.50
CA HIS A 108 2.93 5.23 14.93
C HIS A 108 3.99 4.29 15.52
N ARG A 109 5.27 4.62 15.37
CA ARG A 109 6.28 4.17 16.34
C ARG A 109 7.25 5.28 16.71
N VAL A 110 6.91 5.98 17.79
CA VAL A 110 7.92 6.42 18.76
C VAL A 110 8.63 5.15 19.26
N ALA A 111 9.95 5.21 19.29
CA ALA A 111 10.87 4.10 19.53
C ALA A 111 10.49 3.17 20.70
N THR A 112 10.43 1.87 20.44
CA THR A 112 10.59 0.79 21.45
C THR A 112 11.39 -0.38 20.85
N PRO A 113 12.18 -1.13 21.66
CA PRO A 113 13.13 -2.15 21.18
C PRO A 113 12.41 -3.41 20.65
N PRO A 114 13.10 -4.27 19.87
CA PRO A 114 12.47 -5.38 19.16
C PRO A 114 12.06 -6.49 20.12
N VAL A 115 10.79 -6.88 20.08
CA VAL A 115 10.19 -8.05 20.75
C VAL A 115 9.98 -9.15 19.69
N PRO A 116 10.10 -10.45 20.03
CA PRO A 116 10.20 -11.54 19.05
C PRO A 116 8.97 -11.70 18.17
N THR A 117 9.22 -12.13 16.92
CA THR A 117 8.29 -12.49 15.86
C THR A 117 7.06 -13.26 16.36
N GLU A 118 5.95 -12.54 16.57
CA GLU A 118 4.62 -13.15 16.68
C GLU A 118 4.15 -13.58 15.29
N ALA A 119 3.44 -14.70 15.22
CA ALA A 119 2.80 -15.20 14.00
C ALA A 119 1.98 -14.09 13.30
N PRO A 120 1.85 -14.11 11.96
CA PRO A 120 1.13 -13.06 11.23
C PRO A 120 -0.24 -12.82 11.85
N SER A 121 -0.43 -11.60 12.38
CA SER A 121 -1.68 -11.18 13.01
C SER A 121 -2.81 -11.40 12.03
N ALA A 122 -3.78 -12.24 12.39
CA ALA A 122 -4.88 -12.56 11.50
C ALA A 122 -5.60 -11.28 11.04
N PRO A 123 -5.95 -11.13 9.75
CA PRO A 123 -6.37 -9.85 9.15
C PRO A 123 -7.57 -9.22 9.86
N TYR A 124 -8.50 -10.02 10.37
CA TYR A 124 -9.64 -9.53 11.15
C TYR A 124 -9.25 -8.90 12.50
N ARG A 125 -8.13 -9.31 13.12
CA ARG A 125 -7.62 -8.67 14.35
C ARG A 125 -7.10 -7.28 14.07
N LEU A 126 -6.36 -7.09 12.97
CA LEU A 126 -5.87 -5.77 12.56
C LEU A 126 -7.03 -4.78 12.36
N VAL A 127 -8.15 -5.23 11.78
CA VAL A 127 -9.35 -4.40 11.63
C VAL A 127 -9.99 -4.08 12.98
N GLN A 128 -10.06 -5.05 13.90
CA GLN A 128 -10.58 -4.80 15.26
C GLN A 128 -9.71 -3.81 16.04
N ASP A 129 -8.38 -3.92 15.94
CA ASP A 129 -7.43 -3.01 16.57
C ASP A 129 -7.61 -1.59 16.03
N LEU A 130 -7.71 -1.44 14.71
CA LEU A 130 -7.98 -0.14 14.08
C LEU A 130 -9.30 0.48 14.55
N PHE A 131 -10.37 -0.30 14.64
CA PHE A 131 -11.65 0.22 15.14
C PHE A 131 -11.50 0.70 16.59
N ARG A 132 -10.83 -0.09 17.44
CA ARG A 132 -10.64 0.23 18.85
C ARG A 132 -9.82 1.49 19.09
N ASP A 133 -8.87 1.79 18.21
CA ASP A 133 -8.06 3.01 18.27
C ASP A 133 -8.85 4.26 17.86
N VAL A 134 -9.89 4.11 17.04
CA VAL A 134 -10.67 5.23 16.49
C VAL A 134 -11.82 5.63 17.42
N ALA A 135 -12.54 4.69 18.01
CA ALA A 135 -13.68 4.98 18.88
C ALA A 135 -13.97 3.84 19.87
N SER A 136 -14.84 4.11 20.84
CA SER A 136 -15.24 3.09 21.81
C SER A 136 -16.20 2.07 21.19
N ALA A 137 -16.23 0.86 21.75
CA ALA A 137 -17.21 -0.16 21.37
C ALA A 137 -18.67 0.34 21.51
N ALA A 138 -18.93 1.21 22.49
CA ALA A 138 -20.26 1.79 22.69
C ALA A 138 -20.67 2.72 21.53
N ASP A 139 -19.72 3.50 21.00
CA ASP A 139 -19.95 4.39 19.85
C ASP A 139 -20.24 3.59 18.59
N TYR A 140 -19.49 2.52 18.34
CA TYR A 140 -19.75 1.64 17.19
C TYR A 140 -21.10 0.94 17.27
N LEU A 141 -21.51 0.51 18.46
CA LEU A 141 -22.85 -0.07 18.64
C LEU A 141 -23.96 0.97 18.43
N ALA A 142 -23.74 2.22 18.85
CA ALA A 142 -24.69 3.31 18.61
C ALA A 142 -24.79 3.66 17.11
N ALA A 143 -23.65 3.71 16.41
CA ALA A 143 -23.60 3.93 14.97
C ALA A 143 -24.26 2.77 14.20
N ALA A 144 -23.98 1.52 14.57
CA ALA A 144 -24.58 0.33 13.97
C ALA A 144 -26.12 0.38 14.08
N ARG A 145 -26.66 0.66 15.28
CA ARG A 145 -28.12 0.80 15.48
C ARG A 145 -28.74 1.90 14.63
N SER A 146 -28.02 3.00 14.41
CA SER A 146 -28.52 4.13 13.62
C SER A 146 -28.59 3.80 12.13
N LEU A 147 -27.73 2.89 11.65
CA LEU A 147 -27.61 2.51 10.24
C LEU A 147 -28.41 1.25 9.89
N GLU A 148 -28.89 0.50 10.87
CA GLU A 148 -29.50 -0.83 10.71
C GLU A 148 -30.65 -0.86 9.69
N SER A 149 -31.51 0.17 9.66
CA SER A 149 -32.67 0.23 8.78
C SER A 149 -32.33 0.51 7.31
N ALA A 150 -31.29 1.32 7.06
CA ALA A 150 -30.92 1.77 5.72
C ALA A 150 -29.77 0.93 5.13
N TYR A 151 -28.85 0.46 5.98
CA TYR A 151 -27.61 -0.20 5.60
C TYR A 151 -27.28 -1.36 6.54
N PRO A 152 -28.07 -2.46 6.52
CA PRO A 152 -27.94 -3.55 7.48
C PRO A 152 -26.55 -4.22 7.45
N GLN A 153 -25.94 -4.34 6.27
CA GLN A 153 -24.60 -4.93 6.12
C GLN A 153 -23.49 -4.05 6.72
N ILE A 154 -23.64 -2.72 6.63
CA ILE A 154 -22.69 -1.77 7.23
C ILE A 154 -22.86 -1.78 8.74
N ALA A 155 -24.10 -1.83 9.24
CA ALA A 155 -24.39 -1.96 10.66
C ALA A 155 -23.78 -3.24 11.25
N GLU A 156 -23.92 -4.38 10.57
CA GLU A 156 -23.28 -5.65 10.96
C GLU A 156 -21.75 -5.51 11.02
N LEU A 157 -21.13 -4.93 9.98
CA LEU A 157 -19.68 -4.71 9.95
C LEU A 157 -19.20 -3.89 11.16
N LEU A 158 -19.88 -2.77 11.45
CA LEU A 158 -19.54 -1.91 12.57
C LEU A 158 -19.68 -2.63 13.92
N ALA A 159 -20.74 -3.42 14.09
CA ALA A 159 -20.94 -4.19 15.31
C ALA A 159 -19.87 -5.28 15.49
N VAL A 160 -19.59 -6.05 14.43
CA VAL A 160 -18.66 -7.18 14.47
C VAL A 160 -17.21 -6.74 14.70
N TYR A 161 -16.74 -5.72 13.97
CA TYR A 161 -15.35 -5.26 14.08
C TYR A 161 -15.14 -4.21 15.17
N GLY A 162 -16.14 -3.40 15.50
CA GLY A 162 -16.04 -2.35 16.51
C GLY A 162 -16.35 -2.78 17.94
N ALA A 163 -17.15 -3.83 18.13
CA ALA A 163 -17.59 -4.28 19.46
C ALA A 163 -17.66 -5.80 19.63
N GLY A 164 -17.58 -6.57 18.54
CA GLY A 164 -17.72 -8.02 18.54
C GLY A 164 -16.50 -8.77 19.07
N ARG A 165 -16.71 -10.04 19.41
CA ARG A 165 -15.61 -10.93 19.83
C ARG A 165 -14.77 -11.33 18.62
N THR A 166 -13.49 -11.60 18.82
CA THR A 166 -12.58 -12.02 17.74
C THR A 166 -13.05 -13.28 16.99
N ALA A 167 -13.79 -14.17 17.64
CA ALA A 167 -14.41 -15.33 16.98
C ALA A 167 -15.47 -14.92 15.94
N GLU A 168 -16.28 -13.90 16.26
CA GLU A 168 -17.33 -13.36 15.38
C GLU A 168 -16.71 -12.62 14.20
N ALA A 169 -15.65 -11.84 14.43
CA ALA A 169 -14.89 -11.17 13.38
C ALA A 169 -14.21 -12.16 12.42
N ARG A 170 -13.72 -13.29 12.94
CA ARG A 170 -13.19 -14.38 12.12
C ARG A 170 -14.27 -15.01 11.25
N GLU A 171 -15.43 -15.34 11.83
CA GLU A 171 -16.55 -15.94 11.10
C GLU A 171 -17.09 -15.01 10.01
N HIS A 172 -17.25 -13.73 10.34
CA HIS A 172 -17.67 -12.70 9.39
C HIS A 172 -16.64 -12.53 8.26
N TYR A 173 -15.34 -12.53 8.58
CA TYR A 173 -14.26 -12.45 7.59
C TYR A 173 -14.30 -13.66 6.64
N THR A 174 -14.35 -14.88 7.18
CA THR A 174 -14.38 -16.11 6.37
C THR A 174 -15.63 -16.16 5.48
N ARG A 175 -16.79 -15.71 5.96
CA ARG A 175 -18.03 -15.70 5.18
C ARG A 175 -17.99 -14.79 3.95
N ASN A 176 -17.27 -13.67 4.04
CA ASN A 176 -17.23 -12.65 2.99
C ASN A 176 -15.98 -12.74 2.08
N HIS A 177 -15.02 -13.61 2.41
CA HIS A 177 -13.77 -13.80 1.67
C HIS A 177 -13.52 -15.27 1.24
N ALA A 178 -14.52 -16.14 1.38
CA ALA A 178 -14.54 -17.48 0.77
C ALA A 178 -15.16 -17.43 -0.63
#